data_AF-A0AAF5D0N4-F1
#
_entry.id   AF-A0AAF5D0N4-F1
#
_cell.length_a   1.000
_cell.length_b   1.000
_cell.length_c   1.000
_cell.angle_alpha   90.00
_cell.angle_beta   90.00
_cell.angle_gamma   90.00
#
_symmetry.space_group_name_H-M   'P 1'
#
loop_
_entity.id
_entity.type
_entity.pdbx_description
1 polymer ?
#
loop_
_entity_poly.entity_id
_entity_poly.type
_entity_poly.pdbx_seq_one_letter_code
_entity_poly.pdbx_strand_id
1 'polypeptide(L)'
;IFFTLNPLTSPFSMSGLKKIAPATVKNRRQTPIMEWIRDALLASSRKPITPPSGLPKDPNESPLFHPLRFPNTQSTRSPPPPSLPSGVYHKLSDNYYLNHDARRSVEPPKPLYKVDPATGKAIFDGEGKEASTGTVNKGPEENFGLSIPTPGFGYEWVRSVEHEQYTQQKDPIMKTLQRYDNKNRKCRISSLVRGKQMGQLGKIYGEYRFTLAPNEQKPMKGFFQTAVVNVIKDNIIDRWFYFIPQTIGMYLLYDWAKKANHEASKKDPSIYANDV
;
A
#
# COMPACT_ATOMS: atom_id res chain seq x y z
N ILE A 1 -5.41 39.92 -30.91
CA ILE A 1 -5.62 38.80 -31.85
C ILE A 1 -5.19 37.53 -31.12
N PHE A 2 -6.13 36.88 -30.43
CA PHE A 2 -5.88 35.64 -29.70
C PHE A 2 -6.02 34.49 -30.69
N PHE A 3 -4.90 33.89 -31.11
CA PHE A 3 -4.92 32.65 -31.87
C PHE A 3 -5.07 31.48 -30.89
N THR A 4 -6.29 30.96 -30.81
CA THR A 4 -6.57 29.67 -30.18
C THR A 4 -6.03 28.57 -31.11
N LEU A 5 -4.85 28.03 -30.78
CA LEU A 5 -4.31 26.82 -31.44
C LEU A 5 -5.18 25.63 -31.05
N ASN A 6 -6.02 25.19 -32.00
CA ASN A 6 -6.69 23.89 -31.91
C ASN A 6 -5.61 22.80 -31.95
N PRO A 7 -5.55 21.90 -30.94
CA PRO A 7 -4.71 20.72 -31.06
C PRO A 7 -5.33 19.82 -32.13
N LEU A 8 -4.55 19.52 -33.18
CA LEU A 8 -4.82 18.39 -34.07
C LEU A 8 -4.72 17.10 -33.24
N THR A 9 -5.83 16.73 -32.61
CA THR A 9 -6.05 15.38 -32.13
C THR A 9 -6.56 14.57 -33.31
N SER A 10 -5.65 14.05 -34.14
CA SER A 10 -6.01 12.89 -34.95
C SER A 10 -6.39 11.78 -33.97
N PRO A 11 -7.65 11.30 -33.94
CA PRO A 11 -7.95 10.09 -33.21
C PRO A 11 -7.24 8.99 -33.98
N PHE A 12 -6.07 8.55 -33.50
CA PHE A 12 -5.61 7.22 -33.85
C PHE A 12 -6.63 6.25 -33.25
N SER A 13 -7.68 6.00 -34.03
CA SER A 13 -8.68 4.99 -33.81
C SER A 13 -7.97 3.63 -33.88
N MET A 14 -7.41 3.20 -32.76
CA MET A 14 -6.96 1.82 -32.59
C MET A 14 -8.12 0.81 -32.62
N SER A 15 -9.36 1.29 -32.77
CA SER A 15 -10.57 0.45 -32.83
C SER A 15 -10.81 -0.24 -34.18
N GLY A 16 -9.89 -0.13 -35.15
CA GLY A 16 -10.09 -0.67 -36.51
C GLY A 16 -9.43 -2.02 -36.83
N LEU A 17 -8.53 -2.54 -35.98
CA LEU A 17 -7.81 -3.77 -36.33
C LEU A 17 -8.71 -5.01 -36.18
N LYS A 18 -8.93 -5.71 -37.30
CA LYS A 18 -9.66 -6.99 -37.33
C LYS A 18 -9.02 -7.97 -36.34
N LYS A 19 -9.84 -8.64 -35.54
CA LYS A 19 -9.41 -9.74 -34.65
C LYS A 19 -9.05 -10.98 -35.48
N ILE A 20 -8.27 -11.92 -34.91
CA ILE A 20 -7.94 -13.18 -35.60
C ILE A 20 -9.21 -13.97 -35.94
N ALA A 21 -10.17 -13.99 -35.01
CA ALA A 21 -11.47 -14.63 -35.19
C ALA A 21 -12.60 -13.63 -34.88
N PRO A 22 -13.79 -13.78 -35.51
CA PRO A 22 -14.96 -13.00 -35.11
C PRO A 22 -15.36 -13.32 -33.67
N ALA A 23 -16.03 -12.37 -33.01
CA ALA A 23 -16.48 -12.52 -31.61
C ALA A 23 -17.38 -13.75 -31.39
N THR A 24 -18.02 -14.24 -32.45
CA THR A 24 -18.87 -15.44 -32.47
C THR A 24 -18.12 -16.74 -32.19
N VAL A 25 -16.80 -16.79 -32.40
CA VAL A 25 -16.01 -18.01 -32.12
C VAL A 25 -15.94 -18.22 -30.61
N LYS A 26 -16.59 -19.28 -30.13
CA LYS A 26 -16.53 -19.71 -28.72
C LYS A 26 -15.12 -20.20 -28.39
N ASN A 27 -14.52 -19.59 -27.39
CA ASN A 27 -13.21 -19.99 -26.88
C ASN A 27 -13.29 -21.40 -26.26
N ARG A 28 -12.28 -22.24 -26.52
CA ARG A 28 -12.11 -23.51 -25.79
C ARG A 28 -11.90 -23.16 -24.32
N ARG A 29 -12.89 -23.52 -23.50
CA ARG A 29 -12.94 -23.29 -22.06
C ARG A 29 -12.94 -24.64 -21.34
N GLN A 30 -12.56 -24.64 -20.06
CA GLN A 30 -12.71 -25.83 -19.23
C GLN A 30 -14.21 -26.15 -19.08
N THR A 31 -14.56 -27.37 -18.69
CA THR A 31 -15.97 -27.68 -18.39
C THR A 31 -16.45 -26.77 -17.25
N PRO A 32 -17.74 -26.38 -17.21
CA PRO A 32 -18.26 -25.50 -16.15
C PRO A 32 -17.95 -25.98 -14.72
N ILE A 33 -17.90 -27.30 -14.52
CA ILE A 33 -17.52 -27.92 -13.25
C ILE A 33 -16.04 -27.67 -12.91
N MET A 34 -15.13 -27.83 -13.88
CA MET A 34 -13.70 -27.54 -13.66
C MET A 34 -13.44 -26.04 -13.50
N GLU A 35 -14.19 -25.19 -14.20
CA GLU A 35 -14.24 -23.75 -13.98
C GLU A 35 -14.60 -23.43 -12.54
N TRP A 36 -15.71 -23.99 -12.06
CA TRP A 36 -16.17 -23.83 -10.70
C TRP A 36 -15.16 -24.35 -9.66
N ILE A 37 -14.56 -25.54 -9.86
CA ILE A 37 -13.52 -26.08 -8.97
C ILE A 37 -12.30 -25.13 -8.92
N ARG A 38 -11.83 -24.66 -10.08
CA ARG A 38 -10.68 -23.76 -10.16
C ARG A 38 -10.97 -22.42 -9.47
N ASP A 39 -12.15 -21.87 -9.69
CA ASP A 39 -12.57 -20.61 -9.11
C ASP A 39 -12.78 -20.72 -7.58
N ALA A 40 -13.29 -21.87 -7.12
CA ALA A 40 -13.38 -22.21 -5.70
C ALA A 40 -12.00 -22.39 -5.03
N LEU A 41 -11.06 -23.09 -5.67
CA LEU A 41 -9.70 -23.33 -5.14
C LEU A 41 -8.85 -22.05 -5.14
N LEU A 42 -8.97 -21.20 -6.16
CA LEU A 42 -8.29 -19.90 -6.22
C LEU A 42 -8.98 -18.83 -5.37
N ALA A 43 -10.14 -19.16 -4.77
CA ALA A 43 -11.01 -18.20 -4.09
C ALA A 43 -11.23 -16.94 -4.95
N SER A 44 -11.43 -17.11 -6.26
CA SER A 44 -11.71 -15.98 -7.17
C SER A 44 -13.12 -15.42 -6.90
N SER A 45 -14.08 -16.30 -6.59
CA SER A 45 -15.37 -15.91 -6.04
C SER A 45 -15.26 -15.73 -4.52
N ARG A 46 -14.73 -14.60 -4.06
CA ARG A 46 -14.82 -14.24 -2.64
C ARG A 46 -16.20 -13.68 -2.34
N LYS A 47 -16.72 -13.99 -1.14
CA LYS A 47 -17.85 -13.26 -0.56
C LYS A 47 -17.58 -11.75 -0.68
N PRO A 48 -18.60 -10.90 -0.88
CA PRO A 48 -18.45 -9.45 -1.11
C PRO A 48 -17.72 -8.68 0.01
N ILE A 49 -17.40 -9.34 1.12
CA ILE A 49 -16.62 -8.82 2.24
C ILE A 49 -15.19 -8.41 1.83
N THR A 50 -14.55 -9.11 0.89
CA THR A 50 -13.21 -8.76 0.39
C THR A 50 -13.26 -8.53 -1.11
N PRO A 51 -12.99 -7.32 -1.62
CA PRO A 51 -13.01 -7.08 -3.05
C PRO A 51 -11.89 -7.90 -3.72
N PRO A 52 -12.13 -8.40 -4.93
CA PRO A 52 -11.18 -9.22 -5.63
C PRO A 52 -9.93 -8.44 -6.06
N SER A 53 -8.82 -9.14 -6.19
CA SER A 53 -7.62 -8.60 -6.84
C SER A 53 -7.90 -8.38 -8.34
N GLY A 54 -8.05 -7.13 -8.76
CA GLY A 54 -8.30 -6.76 -10.15
C GLY A 54 -8.95 -5.38 -10.27
N LEU A 55 -9.05 -4.86 -11.50
CA LEU A 55 -9.79 -3.65 -11.78
C LEU A 55 -11.27 -3.83 -11.36
N PRO A 56 -11.89 -2.87 -10.67
CA PRO A 56 -13.28 -2.98 -10.25
C PRO A 56 -14.20 -3.02 -11.48
N LYS A 57 -14.86 -4.16 -11.69
CA LYS A 57 -16.10 -4.30 -12.48
C LYS A 57 -17.19 -4.81 -11.53
N ASP A 58 -18.43 -4.82 -12.01
CA ASP A 58 -19.67 -4.96 -11.24
C ASP A 58 -19.59 -5.92 -10.02
N PRO A 59 -20.28 -5.60 -8.91
CA PRO A 59 -20.04 -6.14 -7.55
C PRO A 59 -20.13 -7.66 -7.37
N ASN A 60 -20.48 -8.42 -8.39
CA ASN A 60 -20.73 -9.86 -8.34
C ASN A 60 -19.82 -10.70 -9.25
N GLU A 61 -18.85 -10.10 -9.94
CA GLU A 61 -17.99 -10.85 -10.85
C GLU A 61 -16.54 -10.39 -10.72
N SER A 62 -15.71 -11.23 -10.09
CA SER A 62 -14.27 -11.18 -10.30
C SER A 62 -13.91 -12.24 -11.34
N PRO A 63 -13.91 -11.89 -12.63
CA PRO A 63 -13.48 -12.85 -13.62
C PRO A 63 -11.98 -13.06 -13.40
N LEU A 64 -11.61 -14.30 -13.12
CA LEU A 64 -10.23 -14.74 -13.27
C LEU A 64 -9.81 -14.40 -14.71
N PHE A 65 -8.82 -13.51 -14.88
CA PHE A 65 -8.25 -13.26 -16.20
C PHE A 65 -7.53 -14.53 -16.64
N HIS A 66 -8.06 -15.20 -17.66
CA HIS A 66 -7.38 -16.34 -18.25
C HIS A 66 -6.02 -15.88 -18.79
N PRO A 67 -4.91 -16.51 -18.37
CA PRO A 67 -3.58 -16.15 -18.87
C PRO A 67 -3.42 -16.50 -20.35
N LEU A 68 -4.26 -17.40 -20.86
CA LEU A 68 -4.30 -17.76 -22.28
C LEU A 68 -5.06 -16.70 -23.08
N ARG A 69 -4.42 -16.23 -24.15
CA ARG A 69 -5.02 -15.31 -25.11
C ARG A 69 -5.78 -16.10 -26.17
N PHE A 70 -7.03 -15.73 -26.42
CA PHE A 70 -7.88 -16.41 -27.40
C PHE A 70 -7.93 -15.68 -28.75
N PRO A 71 -8.25 -16.36 -29.87
CA PRO A 71 -8.28 -15.74 -31.20
C PRO A 71 -9.23 -14.54 -31.33
N ASN A 72 -10.33 -14.51 -30.57
CA ASN A 72 -11.28 -13.40 -30.57
C ASN A 72 -10.80 -12.18 -29.76
N THR A 73 -9.84 -12.35 -28.84
CA THR A 73 -9.29 -11.23 -28.05
C THR A 73 -8.05 -10.62 -28.71
N GLN A 74 -7.28 -11.41 -29.48
CA GLN A 74 -6.06 -10.98 -30.16
C GLN A 74 -6.35 -10.27 -31.50
N SER A 75 -5.53 -9.29 -31.86
CA SER A 75 -5.49 -8.68 -33.20
C SER A 75 -5.01 -9.68 -34.25
N THR A 76 -5.43 -9.49 -35.51
CA THR A 76 -4.97 -10.30 -36.65
C THR A 76 -3.44 -10.38 -36.71
N ARG A 77 -2.90 -11.55 -37.10
CA ARG A 77 -1.46 -11.76 -37.31
C ARG A 77 -0.92 -11.09 -38.58
N SER A 78 -1.83 -10.73 -39.49
CA SER A 78 -1.52 -10.05 -40.75
C SER A 78 -2.27 -8.72 -40.78
N PRO A 79 -1.81 -7.68 -40.05
CA PRO A 79 -2.42 -6.36 -40.09
C PRO A 79 -2.23 -5.73 -41.48
N PRO A 80 -3.12 -4.79 -41.87
CA PRO A 80 -2.87 -3.99 -43.07
C PRO A 80 -1.57 -3.18 -42.91
N PRO A 81 -0.90 -2.81 -44.01
CA PRO A 81 0.33 -2.02 -43.95
C PRO A 81 0.08 -0.70 -43.21
N PRO A 82 0.96 -0.30 -42.28
CA PRO A 82 0.78 0.93 -41.51
C PRO A 82 1.04 2.16 -42.38
N SER A 83 0.26 3.22 -42.19
CA SER A 83 0.55 4.57 -42.71
C SER A 83 1.07 5.42 -41.55
N LEU A 84 2.40 5.45 -41.37
CA LEU A 84 3.03 6.20 -40.29
C LEU A 84 3.03 7.71 -40.59
N PRO A 85 2.78 8.58 -39.59
CA PRO A 85 2.90 10.02 -39.77
C PRO A 85 4.37 10.40 -40.02
N SER A 86 4.58 11.46 -40.80
CA SER A 86 5.93 12.01 -41.02
C SER A 86 6.48 12.70 -39.77
N GLY A 87 7.81 12.82 -39.69
CA GLY A 87 8.47 13.55 -38.61
C GLY A 87 8.26 15.07 -38.70
N VAL A 88 8.51 15.77 -37.60
CA VAL A 88 8.29 17.24 -37.48
C VAL A 88 9.09 18.05 -38.51
N TYR A 89 10.26 17.55 -38.92
CA TYR A 89 11.16 18.19 -39.88
C TYR A 89 11.05 17.60 -41.30
N HIS A 90 9.96 16.91 -41.66
CA HIS A 90 9.66 16.57 -43.06
C HIS A 90 8.90 17.73 -43.73
N LYS A 91 9.55 18.90 -43.80
CA LYS A 91 8.99 20.12 -44.38
C LYS A 91 9.72 20.48 -45.67
N LEU A 92 9.01 21.05 -46.64
CA LEU A 92 9.55 21.46 -47.93
C LEU A 92 10.17 22.88 -47.93
N SER A 93 9.81 23.72 -46.96
CA SER A 93 10.33 25.09 -46.79
C SER A 93 10.67 25.36 -45.32
N ASP A 94 11.48 26.40 -45.08
CA ASP A 94 11.89 26.88 -43.75
C ASP A 94 12.48 25.80 -42.82
N ASN A 95 13.18 24.84 -43.42
CA ASN A 95 13.69 23.65 -42.75
C ASN A 95 15.21 23.50 -42.87
N TYR A 96 15.93 24.60 -42.72
CA TYR A 96 17.39 24.58 -42.73
C TYR A 96 17.91 23.80 -41.52
N TYR A 97 18.84 22.87 -41.76
CA TYR A 97 19.45 22.02 -40.73
C TYR A 97 20.06 22.82 -39.57
N LEU A 98 20.66 23.98 -39.89
CA LEU A 98 21.24 24.92 -38.93
C LEU A 98 20.28 25.30 -37.79
N ASN A 99 18.98 25.46 -38.09
CA ASN A 99 18.00 25.96 -37.11
C ASN A 99 17.58 24.90 -36.07
N HIS A 100 17.93 23.63 -36.26
CA HIS A 100 17.56 22.54 -35.36
C HIS A 100 18.71 21.56 -35.07
N ASP A 101 19.95 21.92 -35.45
CA ASP A 101 21.14 21.13 -35.11
C ASP A 101 21.58 21.40 -33.67
N ALA A 102 20.94 20.70 -32.72
CA ALA A 102 21.31 20.76 -31.32
C ALA A 102 22.74 20.28 -31.01
N ARG A 103 23.42 19.61 -31.96
CA ARG A 103 24.80 19.13 -31.77
C ARG A 103 25.82 20.27 -31.88
N ARG A 104 25.48 21.34 -32.60
CA ARG A 104 26.31 22.54 -32.75
C ARG A 104 25.97 23.64 -31.74
N SER A 105 24.88 23.51 -30.99
CA SER A 105 24.50 24.43 -29.92
C SER A 105 25.13 24.09 -28.57
N VAL A 106 25.90 23.00 -28.47
CA VAL A 106 26.56 22.60 -27.22
C VAL A 106 27.79 23.49 -27.00
N GLU A 107 27.69 24.41 -26.04
CA GLU A 107 28.82 25.20 -25.56
C GLU A 107 29.76 24.36 -24.68
N PRO A 108 31.06 24.67 -24.62
CA PRO A 108 31.95 24.08 -23.63
C PRO A 108 31.47 24.38 -22.20
N PRO A 109 31.80 23.53 -21.21
CA PRO A 109 31.42 23.78 -19.81
C PRO A 109 31.92 25.14 -19.33
N LYS A 110 31.03 25.93 -18.72
CA LYS A 110 31.39 27.25 -18.17
C LYS A 110 32.24 27.08 -16.91
N PRO A 111 33.49 27.56 -16.87
CA PRO A 111 34.31 27.47 -15.67
C PRO A 111 33.73 28.38 -14.57
N LEU A 112 33.55 27.85 -13.36
CA LEU A 112 33.08 28.64 -12.21
C LEU A 112 34.22 29.39 -11.50
N TYR A 113 35.43 28.84 -11.58
CA TYR A 113 36.63 29.40 -10.97
C TYR A 113 37.73 29.52 -12.02
N LYS A 114 38.44 30.65 -12.01
CA LYS A 114 39.72 30.83 -12.70
C LYS A 114 40.83 30.78 -11.67
N VAL A 115 41.95 30.15 -11.98
CA VAL A 115 43.14 30.18 -11.12
C VAL A 115 43.94 31.40 -11.50
N ASP A 116 44.21 32.27 -10.51
CA ASP A 116 45.11 33.37 -10.71
C ASP A 116 46.53 32.85 -10.96
N PRO A 117 47.15 33.16 -12.11
CA PRO A 117 48.47 32.64 -12.45
C PRO A 117 49.56 33.17 -11.49
N ALA A 118 49.33 34.29 -10.82
CA ALA A 118 50.31 34.91 -9.91
C ALA A 118 50.29 34.34 -8.49
N THR A 119 49.11 34.00 -7.94
CA THR A 119 48.96 33.54 -6.55
C THR A 119 48.61 32.06 -6.44
N GLY A 120 48.23 31.39 -7.54
CA GLY A 120 47.76 30.00 -7.53
C GLY A 120 46.43 29.81 -6.81
N LYS A 121 45.73 30.89 -6.45
CA LYS A 121 44.44 30.85 -5.75
C LYS A 121 43.30 30.84 -6.77
N ALA A 122 42.26 30.05 -6.49
CA ALA A 122 41.04 30.02 -7.29
C ALA A 122 40.19 31.26 -7.01
N ILE A 123 39.98 32.08 -8.03
CA ILE A 123 39.08 33.23 -8.03
C ILE A 123 37.77 32.83 -8.70
N PHE A 124 36.65 33.13 -8.05
CA PHE A 124 35.33 32.93 -8.64
C PHE A 124 35.14 33.95 -9.77
N ASP A 125 34.90 33.47 -10.98
CA ASP A 125 34.92 34.26 -12.21
C ASP A 125 33.54 34.85 -12.56
N GLY A 126 32.65 34.97 -11.57
CA GLY A 126 31.34 35.58 -11.74
C GLY A 126 31.46 37.11 -11.75
N GLU A 127 31.59 37.72 -12.93
CA GLU A 127 31.45 39.17 -13.08
C GLU A 127 30.16 39.68 -12.40
N GLY A 128 30.32 40.50 -11.37
CA GLY A 128 29.32 41.50 -10.93
C GLY A 128 27.99 41.00 -10.36
N LYS A 129 27.78 39.70 -10.16
CA LYS A 129 26.63 39.21 -9.39
C LYS A 129 27.06 39.03 -7.95
N GLU A 130 26.82 40.05 -7.12
CA GLU A 130 26.74 39.86 -5.66
C GLU A 130 25.96 38.57 -5.42
N ALA A 131 26.49 37.68 -4.58
CA ALA A 131 25.81 36.46 -4.19
C ALA A 131 24.38 36.85 -3.81
N SER A 132 23.42 36.55 -4.68
CA SER A 132 22.06 37.00 -4.45
C SER A 132 21.66 36.41 -3.11
N THR A 133 21.47 37.26 -2.11
CA THR A 133 20.92 36.88 -0.80
C THR A 133 19.53 36.25 -0.94
N GLY A 134 18.93 36.32 -2.14
CA GLY A 134 17.89 35.42 -2.60
C GLY A 134 18.40 33.98 -2.66
N THR A 135 18.15 33.22 -1.60
CA THR A 135 18.22 31.76 -1.54
C THR A 135 17.23 31.17 -2.55
N VAL A 136 17.59 31.15 -3.83
CA VAL A 136 16.78 30.52 -4.89
C VAL A 136 17.16 29.05 -4.92
N ASN A 137 16.68 28.28 -3.94
CA ASN A 137 16.38 26.83 -4.00
C ASN A 137 15.89 26.39 -2.61
N LYS A 138 14.57 26.46 -2.38
CA LYS A 138 13.92 25.88 -1.19
C LYS A 138 12.94 24.79 -1.64
N GLY A 139 13.13 23.58 -1.12
CA GLY A 139 12.13 22.51 -1.10
C GLY A 139 12.04 21.92 0.31
N PRO A 140 10.94 21.27 0.67
CA PRO A 140 9.65 21.88 1.00
C PRO A 140 9.66 22.70 2.30
N GLU A 141 10.71 22.63 3.11
CA GLU A 141 10.73 23.15 4.49
C GLU A 141 11.85 24.18 4.77
N GLU A 142 12.47 24.77 3.73
CA GLU A 142 13.51 25.83 3.75
C GLU A 142 14.95 25.45 3.36
N ASN A 143 15.23 24.25 2.82
CA ASN A 143 16.57 23.71 2.47
C ASN A 143 17.19 22.84 3.59
N PHE A 144 16.39 21.97 4.21
CA PHE A 144 16.82 21.03 5.28
C PHE A 144 17.50 21.70 6.49
N GLY A 145 17.30 23.00 6.69
CA GLY A 145 17.96 23.78 7.74
C GLY A 145 19.43 24.13 7.46
N LEU A 146 19.94 23.91 6.24
CA LEU A 146 21.29 24.30 5.85
C LEU A 146 21.32 25.71 5.25
N SER A 147 22.28 26.53 5.70
CA SER A 147 22.55 27.88 5.18
C SER A 147 23.27 27.89 3.82
N ILE A 148 23.72 26.72 3.36
CA ILE A 148 24.51 26.51 2.15
C ILE A 148 23.56 26.16 1.00
N PRO A 149 23.74 26.71 -0.22
CA PRO A 149 22.91 26.34 -1.36
C PRO A 149 23.08 24.85 -1.68
N THR A 150 21.96 24.12 -1.72
CA THR A 150 21.93 22.70 -2.08
C THR A 150 21.64 22.58 -3.57
N PRO A 151 22.37 21.74 -4.33
CA PRO A 151 22.03 21.47 -5.71
C PRO A 151 20.65 20.81 -5.86
N GLY A 152 19.79 21.40 -6.71
CA GLY A 152 18.46 20.87 -7.04
C GLY A 152 17.33 21.30 -6.11
N PHE A 153 16.14 20.72 -6.33
CA PHE A 153 14.97 20.88 -5.47
C PHE A 153 14.80 19.63 -4.62
N GLY A 154 14.63 19.80 -3.30
CA GLY A 154 14.22 18.69 -2.45
C GLY A 154 12.85 18.17 -2.91
N TYR A 155 12.74 16.86 -3.13
CA TYR A 155 11.48 16.20 -3.45
C TYR A 155 10.90 15.53 -2.19
N GLU A 156 9.60 15.71 -1.98
CA GLU A 156 8.85 14.99 -0.95
C GLU A 156 7.81 14.09 -1.60
N TRP A 157 7.83 12.81 -1.23
CA TRP A 157 6.84 11.85 -1.67
C TRP A 157 5.62 11.96 -0.77
N VAL A 158 4.52 12.53 -1.29
CA VAL A 158 3.26 12.63 -0.56
C VAL A 158 2.39 11.42 -0.89
N ARG A 159 1.85 10.78 0.13
CA ARG A 159 0.83 9.74 -0.04
C ARG A 159 -0.50 10.37 -0.45
N SER A 160 -1.04 9.96 -1.60
CA SER A 160 -2.42 10.26 -2.00
C SER A 160 -3.25 9.00 -1.92
N VAL A 161 -4.41 9.09 -1.26
CA VAL A 161 -5.38 7.99 -1.18
C VAL A 161 -5.77 7.52 -2.59
N GLU A 162 -5.87 8.43 -3.56
CA GLU A 162 -6.28 8.12 -4.94
C GLU A 162 -5.34 7.15 -5.66
N HIS A 163 -4.07 7.10 -5.25
CA HIS A 163 -3.06 6.22 -5.84
C HIS A 163 -2.88 4.89 -5.10
N GLU A 164 -3.60 4.69 -3.99
CA GLU A 164 -3.59 3.44 -3.24
C GLU A 164 -4.54 2.41 -3.88
N GLN A 165 -4.40 1.12 -3.51
CA GLN A 165 -5.35 0.11 -3.97
C GLN A 165 -6.76 0.38 -3.43
N TYR A 166 -7.79 -0.07 -4.14
CA TYR A 166 -9.19 0.14 -3.76
C TYR A 166 -9.53 -0.33 -2.32
N THR A 167 -8.89 -1.39 -1.84
CA THR A 167 -9.00 -1.86 -0.44
C THR A 167 -8.46 -0.84 0.55
N GLN A 168 -7.29 -0.29 0.26
CA GLN A 168 -6.59 0.70 1.08
C GLN A 168 -7.26 2.07 1.03
N GLN A 169 -7.90 2.42 -0.11
CA GLN A 169 -8.68 3.64 -0.25
C GLN A 169 -9.85 3.73 0.74
N LYS A 170 -10.44 2.58 1.09
CA LYS A 170 -11.55 2.48 2.04
C LYS A 170 -11.10 2.36 3.50
N ASP A 171 -9.81 2.16 3.76
CA ASP A 171 -9.31 1.99 5.11
C ASP A 171 -9.35 3.33 5.88
N PRO A 172 -10.08 3.42 7.01
CA PRO A 172 -10.11 4.64 7.82
C PRO A 172 -8.72 5.06 8.35
N ILE A 173 -7.80 4.10 8.48
CA ILE A 173 -6.41 4.37 8.88
C ILE A 173 -5.71 5.18 7.78
N MET A 174 -6.01 4.95 6.50
CA MET A 174 -5.30 5.61 5.40
C MET A 174 -5.58 7.12 5.35
N LYS A 175 -6.83 7.52 5.55
CA LYS A 175 -7.22 8.94 5.67
C LYS A 175 -6.57 9.60 6.90
N THR A 176 -6.33 8.81 7.94
CA THR A 176 -5.66 9.25 9.16
C THR A 176 -4.16 9.45 8.93
N LEU A 177 -3.50 8.50 8.25
CA LEU A 177 -2.09 8.60 7.85
C LEU A 177 -1.84 9.81 6.92
N GLN A 178 -2.70 10.02 5.92
CA GLN A 178 -2.61 11.17 5.02
C GLN A 178 -2.68 12.51 5.77
N ARG A 179 -3.46 12.57 6.87
CA ARG A 179 -3.49 13.74 7.75
C ARG A 179 -2.19 13.90 8.51
N TYR A 180 -1.57 12.83 9.00
CA TYR A 180 -0.30 12.91 9.71
C TYR A 180 0.87 13.32 8.82
N ASP A 181 0.94 12.80 7.60
CA ASP A 181 1.94 13.21 6.60
C ASP A 181 1.81 14.72 6.32
N ASN A 182 0.58 15.21 6.16
CA ASN A 182 0.32 16.64 5.93
C ASN A 182 0.47 17.53 7.17
N LYS A 183 0.33 17.00 8.39
CA LYS A 183 0.23 17.80 9.64
C LYS A 183 1.48 17.73 10.52
N ASN A 184 2.41 16.82 10.23
CA ASN A 184 3.73 16.81 10.86
C ASN A 184 4.60 18.03 10.49
N ARG A 185 4.14 18.89 9.57
CA ARG A 185 4.76 20.16 9.17
C ARG A 185 5.02 21.18 10.30
N LYS A 186 4.60 20.94 11.55
CA LYS A 186 4.82 21.90 12.67
C LYS A 186 4.93 21.31 14.09
N CYS A 187 4.72 20.01 14.29
CA CYS A 187 4.74 19.44 15.63
C CYS A 187 6.10 18.82 15.92
N ARG A 188 6.85 19.44 16.85
CA ARG A 188 7.87 18.78 17.67
C ARG A 188 7.40 17.35 17.96
N ILE A 189 8.08 16.36 17.39
CA ILE A 189 7.87 14.95 17.69
C ILE A 189 8.18 14.79 19.18
N SER A 190 7.14 14.78 20.02
CA SER A 190 7.30 14.41 21.41
C SER A 190 7.85 12.98 21.44
N SER A 191 8.84 12.77 22.30
CA SER A 191 9.62 11.54 22.41
C SER A 191 8.78 10.27 22.68
N LEU A 192 7.48 10.40 22.95
CA LEU A 192 6.57 9.31 23.26
C LEU A 192 6.02 8.55 22.04
N VAL A 193 5.98 9.15 20.84
CA VAL A 193 5.29 8.53 19.67
C VAL A 193 6.26 7.86 18.68
N ARG A 194 7.57 7.97 18.89
CA ARG A 194 8.54 7.13 18.16
C ARG A 194 8.31 5.68 18.60
N GLY A 195 7.71 4.87 17.72
CA GLY A 195 7.84 3.42 17.78
C GLY A 195 9.32 3.11 17.90
N LYS A 196 9.76 2.76 19.11
CA LYS A 196 11.17 2.53 19.40
C LYS A 196 11.59 1.34 18.57
N GLN A 197 12.31 1.61 17.48
CA GLN A 197 12.97 0.58 16.69
C GLN A 197 13.98 -0.16 17.56
N MET A 198 14.27 -1.40 17.21
CA MET A 198 15.30 -2.21 17.87
C MET A 198 16.60 -1.38 17.94
N GLY A 199 17.09 -1.10 19.14
CA GLY A 199 18.21 -0.19 19.40
C GLY A 199 17.86 1.13 20.13
N GLN A 200 16.57 1.52 20.21
CA GLN A 200 16.11 2.71 20.96
C GLN A 200 15.13 2.39 22.11
N LEU A 201 14.94 1.10 22.42
CA LEU A 201 13.96 0.59 23.41
C LEU A 201 14.22 1.10 24.85
N GLY A 202 15.47 1.22 25.25
CA GLY A 202 15.88 1.75 26.54
C GLY A 202 17.40 1.66 26.70
N LYS A 203 17.94 2.39 27.68
CA LYS A 203 19.33 2.20 28.10
C LYS A 203 19.34 1.13 29.18
N ILE A 204 19.85 -0.06 28.85
CA ILE A 204 20.05 -1.17 29.78
C ILE A 204 21.56 -1.34 29.93
N TYR A 205 22.05 -1.31 31.15
CA TYR A 205 23.46 -1.49 31.49
C TYR A 205 23.61 -2.72 32.38
N GLY A 206 24.63 -3.55 32.12
CA GLY A 206 24.99 -4.67 32.99
C GLY A 206 24.20 -5.98 32.83
N GLU A 207 23.35 -6.10 31.79
CA GLU A 207 22.64 -7.35 31.52
C GLU A 207 23.37 -8.19 30.46
N TYR A 208 23.79 -9.39 30.85
CA TYR A 208 24.33 -10.41 29.94
C TYR A 208 23.31 -11.54 29.81
N ARG A 209 22.97 -11.92 28.57
CA ARG A 209 22.04 -13.02 28.29
C ARG A 209 22.77 -14.10 27.52
N PHE A 210 22.68 -15.33 27.99
CA PHE A 210 23.24 -16.49 27.32
C PHE A 210 22.12 -17.31 26.69
N THR A 211 22.29 -17.66 25.42
CA THR A 211 21.33 -18.47 24.66
C THR A 211 22.10 -19.49 23.82
N LEU A 212 21.59 -20.71 23.74
CA LEU A 212 22.09 -21.74 22.83
C LEU A 212 21.42 -21.59 21.46
N ALA A 213 22.11 -21.96 20.38
CA ALA A 213 21.50 -21.95 19.07
C ALA A 213 20.32 -22.95 18.98
N PRO A 214 19.25 -22.68 18.21
CA PRO A 214 18.05 -23.52 18.20
C PRO A 214 18.29 -25.00 17.85
N ASN A 215 19.31 -25.26 17.04
CA ASN A 215 19.78 -26.59 16.63
C ASN A 215 20.55 -27.35 17.71
N GLU A 216 21.01 -26.68 18.78
CA GLU A 216 21.69 -27.30 19.93
C GLU A 216 20.74 -27.53 21.12
N GLN A 217 19.54 -26.95 21.05
CA GLN A 217 18.52 -27.12 22.07
C GLN A 217 17.72 -28.40 21.83
N LYS A 218 17.38 -29.11 22.92
CA LYS A 218 16.38 -30.19 22.86
C LYS A 218 14.99 -29.54 22.98
N PRO A 219 14.14 -29.58 21.94
CA PRO A 219 12.87 -28.84 21.92
C PRO A 219 11.86 -29.30 22.99
N MET A 220 12.00 -30.53 23.48
CA MET A 220 11.11 -31.15 24.49
C MET A 220 11.82 -31.36 25.84
N LYS A 221 12.93 -30.64 26.13
CA LYS A 221 13.64 -30.81 27.40
C LYS A 221 12.72 -30.44 28.56
N GLY A 222 12.44 -31.40 29.44
CA GLY A 222 11.59 -31.18 30.60
C GLY A 222 10.10 -31.06 30.30
N PHE A 223 9.61 -31.57 29.16
CA PHE A 223 8.21 -31.45 28.74
C PHE A 223 7.20 -31.72 29.87
N PHE A 224 7.30 -32.84 30.58
CA PHE A 224 6.37 -33.15 31.66
C PHE A 224 6.44 -32.15 32.82
N GLN A 225 7.64 -31.73 33.21
CA GLN A 225 7.81 -30.76 34.31
C GLN A 225 7.27 -29.38 33.91
N THR A 226 7.64 -28.90 32.72
CA THR A 226 7.34 -27.53 32.28
C THR A 226 5.92 -27.39 31.71
N ALA A 227 5.45 -28.37 30.95
CA ALA A 227 4.14 -28.28 30.28
C ALA A 227 3.00 -28.90 31.09
N VAL A 228 3.25 -29.86 31.99
CA VAL A 228 2.20 -30.49 32.79
C VAL A 228 2.28 -30.01 34.24
N VAL A 229 3.39 -30.27 34.95
CA VAL A 229 3.48 -29.99 36.39
C VAL A 229 3.39 -28.50 36.67
N ASN A 230 4.20 -27.67 35.99
CA ASN A 230 4.19 -26.22 36.19
C ASN A 230 2.85 -25.61 35.76
N VAL A 231 2.24 -26.07 34.67
CA VAL A 231 0.94 -25.54 34.21
C VAL A 231 -0.16 -25.87 35.22
N ILE A 232 -0.21 -27.08 35.76
CA ILE A 232 -1.17 -27.47 36.81
C ILE A 232 -0.94 -26.63 38.07
N LYS A 233 0.32 -26.48 38.49
CA LYS A 233 0.64 -25.68 39.67
C LYS A 233 0.24 -24.21 39.50
N ASP A 234 0.73 -23.56 38.45
CA ASP A 234 0.58 -22.11 38.25
C ASP A 234 -0.86 -21.72 37.84
N ASN A 235 -1.57 -22.56 37.07
CA ASN A 235 -2.92 -22.21 36.58
C ASN A 235 -4.04 -22.85 37.38
N ILE A 236 -3.88 -24.07 37.89
CA ILE A 236 -4.96 -24.75 38.62
C ILE A 236 -4.78 -24.49 40.11
N ILE A 237 -3.65 -24.87 40.70
CA ILE A 237 -3.47 -24.81 42.16
C ILE A 237 -3.35 -23.38 42.68
N ASP A 238 -2.65 -22.49 41.97
CA ASP A 238 -2.46 -21.11 42.44
C ASP A 238 -3.62 -20.18 42.07
N ARG A 239 -4.36 -20.49 40.99
CA ARG A 239 -5.40 -19.61 40.46
C ARG A 239 -6.83 -20.15 40.54
N TRP A 240 -7.07 -21.36 41.06
CA TRP A 240 -8.44 -21.94 41.13
C TRP A 240 -9.45 -20.99 41.77
N PHE A 241 -9.05 -20.22 42.77
CA PHE A 241 -9.89 -19.24 43.48
C PHE A 241 -10.47 -18.16 42.54
N TYR A 242 -9.82 -17.84 41.42
CA TYR A 242 -10.37 -16.87 40.49
C TYR A 242 -11.53 -17.43 39.67
N PHE A 243 -11.52 -18.71 39.32
CA PHE A 243 -12.49 -19.27 38.35
C PHE A 243 -13.51 -20.20 39.00
N ILE A 244 -13.11 -20.99 40.00
CA ILE A 244 -13.98 -21.99 40.65
C ILE A 244 -15.15 -21.33 41.41
N PRO A 245 -14.95 -20.30 42.25
CA PRO A 245 -16.07 -19.64 42.92
C PRO A 245 -17.05 -18.98 41.95
N GLN A 246 -16.54 -18.39 40.87
CA GLN A 246 -17.37 -17.75 39.83
C GLN A 246 -18.21 -18.78 39.08
N THR A 247 -17.60 -19.91 38.71
CA THR A 247 -18.29 -21.00 37.99
C THR A 247 -19.31 -21.71 38.89
N ILE A 248 -18.98 -21.98 40.15
CA ILE A 248 -19.92 -22.54 41.13
C ILE A 248 -21.08 -21.56 41.37
N GLY A 249 -20.80 -20.27 41.56
CA GLY A 249 -21.85 -19.25 41.76
C GLY A 249 -22.81 -19.18 40.57
N MET A 250 -22.29 -19.18 39.34
CA MET A 250 -23.11 -19.21 38.13
C MET A 250 -23.91 -20.49 37.97
N TYR A 251 -23.32 -21.64 38.32
CA TYR A 251 -24.02 -22.92 38.27
C TYR A 251 -25.17 -22.99 39.27
N LEU A 252 -24.97 -22.52 40.50
CA LEU A 252 -26.01 -22.44 41.52
C LEU A 252 -27.14 -21.48 41.10
N LEU A 253 -26.79 -20.33 40.52
CA LEU A 253 -27.76 -19.39 39.99
C LEU A 253 -28.59 -20.01 38.86
N TYR A 254 -27.93 -20.73 37.95
CA TYR A 254 -28.59 -21.45 36.86
C TYR A 254 -29.56 -22.53 37.36
N ASP A 255 -29.14 -23.35 38.32
CA ASP A 255 -30.00 -24.41 38.89
C ASP A 255 -31.20 -23.82 39.65
N TRP A 256 -30.98 -22.75 40.41
CA TRP A 256 -32.06 -22.01 41.07
C TRP A 256 -33.06 -21.42 40.05
N ALA A 257 -32.57 -20.73 39.03
CA ALA A 257 -33.43 -20.13 38.00
C ALA A 257 -34.27 -21.19 37.28
N LYS A 258 -33.69 -22.37 37.01
CA LYS A 258 -34.40 -23.47 36.36
C LYS A 258 -35.49 -24.06 37.26
N LYS A 259 -35.21 -24.24 38.56
CA LYS A 259 -36.19 -24.72 39.56
C LYS A 259 -37.31 -23.70 39.79
N ALA A 260 -36.98 -22.43 40.00
CA ALA A 260 -37.94 -21.36 40.20
C ALA A 260 -38.85 -21.19 38.98
N ASN A 261 -38.31 -21.28 37.75
CA ASN A 261 -39.12 -21.23 36.53
C ASN A 261 -40.08 -22.44 36.44
N HIS A 262 -39.61 -23.64 36.81
CA HIS A 262 -40.46 -24.83 36.84
C HIS A 262 -41.56 -24.72 37.91
N GLU A 263 -41.26 -24.17 39.09
CA GLU A 263 -42.24 -23.91 40.15
C GLU A 263 -43.26 -22.84 39.76
N ALA A 264 -42.82 -21.73 39.18
CA ALA A 264 -43.70 -20.66 38.68
C ALA A 264 -44.63 -21.14 37.57
N SER A 265 -44.20 -22.13 36.77
CA SER A 265 -45.05 -22.75 35.75
C SER A 265 -46.07 -23.75 36.31
N LYS A 266 -45.98 -24.15 37.58
CA LYS A 266 -47.02 -24.95 38.23
C LYS A 266 -48.20 -24.06 38.63
N LYS A 267 -49.41 -24.57 38.43
CA LYS A 267 -50.63 -23.91 38.90
C LYS A 267 -50.69 -24.00 40.42
N ASP A 268 -50.89 -22.86 41.08
CA ASP A 268 -51.09 -22.81 42.52
C ASP A 268 -52.53 -23.26 42.85
N PRO A 269 -52.72 -24.36 43.60
CA PRO A 269 -54.05 -24.83 43.98
C PRO A 269 -54.80 -23.84 44.88
N SER A 270 -54.12 -22.90 45.56
CA SER A 270 -54.76 -21.91 46.43
C SER A 270 -55.68 -20.93 45.67
N ILE A 271 -55.39 -20.68 44.40
CA ILE A 271 -56.13 -19.74 43.55
C ILE A 271 -57.53 -20.28 43.21
N TYR A 272 -57.72 -21.60 43.25
CA TYR A 272 -58.98 -22.26 42.89
C TYR A 272 -59.80 -22.71 44.12
N ALA A 273 -59.38 -22.34 45.33
CA ALA A 273 -60.00 -22.83 46.57
C ALA A 273 -61.44 -22.35 46.78
N ASN A 274 -61.82 -21.22 46.18
CA ASN A 274 -63.16 -20.60 46.29
C ASN A 274 -63.86 -20.45 44.93
N ASP A 275 -63.42 -21.22 43.91
CA ASP A 275 -63.94 -21.16 42.55
C ASP A 275 -65.08 -22.18 42.39
N VAL A 276 -66.19 -21.95 43.11
CA VAL A 276 -67.49 -22.66 43.02
C VAL A 276 -68.63 -21.69 43.33
#